data_AF-A0A9E1B0H8-F1
#
_entry.id   AF-A0A9E1B0H8-F1
#
_cell.length_a   1.000
_cell.length_b   1.000
_cell.length_c   1.000
_cell.angle_alpha   90.00
_cell.angle_beta   90.00
_cell.angle_gamma   90.00
#
_symmetry.space_group_name_H-M   'P 1'
#
loop_
_entity.id
_entity.type
_entity.pdbx_description
1 polymer ?
#
loop_
_entity_poly.entity_id
_entity_poly.type
_entity_poly.pdbx_seq_one_letter_code
_entity_poly.pdbx_strand_id
1 'polypeptide(L)'
;MTHVLTIDGRQFSDGKAVHRMLKKLLCLPDYYGGNADALRDVLDERGERIDLRLLSLGGEDTAKTLRKVARVVQDLGGTVIWADEKQERN
;
A
#
# COMPACT_ATOMS: atom_id res chain seq x y z
N MET A 1 18.35 -1.79 2.23
CA MET A 1 17.73 -2.98 1.63
C MET A 1 16.37 -2.54 1.11
N THR A 2 16.01 -2.86 -0.13
CA THR A 2 14.71 -2.48 -0.69
C THR A 2 13.73 -3.60 -0.40
N HIS A 3 12.71 -3.35 0.42
CA HIS A 3 11.67 -4.33 0.70
C HIS A 3 10.62 -4.27 -0.42
N VAL A 4 10.43 -5.37 -1.15
CA VAL A 4 9.39 -5.47 -2.19
C VAL A 4 8.15 -6.13 -1.57
N LEU A 5 7.05 -5.38 -1.49
CA LEU A 5 5.76 -5.88 -1.04
C LEU A 5 4.86 -6.16 -2.24
N THR A 6 4.53 -7.44 -2.45
CA THR A 6 3.54 -7.83 -3.46
C THR A 6 2.17 -7.98 -2.81
N ILE A 7 1.17 -7.24 -3.32
CA ILE A 7 -0.20 -7.23 -2.81
C ILE A 7 -1.17 -7.55 -3.95
N ASP A 8 -2.05 -8.52 -3.73
CA ASP A 8 -3.19 -8.79 -4.61
C ASP A 8 -4.49 -8.30 -3.93
N GLY A 9 -5.07 -7.24 -4.49
CA GLY A 9 -6.29 -6.61 -3.98
C GLY A 9 -7.51 -7.53 -3.96
N ARG A 10 -7.55 -8.60 -4.77
CA ARG A 10 -8.69 -9.55 -4.77
C ARG A 10 -8.71 -10.41 -3.53
N GLN A 11 -7.59 -10.51 -2.80
CA GLN A 11 -7.54 -11.20 -1.51
C GLN A 11 -8.21 -10.39 -0.39
N PHE A 12 -8.53 -9.11 -0.62
CA PHE A 12 -9.11 -8.24 0.38
C PHE A 12 -10.54 -7.86 0.01
N SER A 13 -11.45 -8.13 0.94
CA SER A 13 -12.85 -7.70 0.83
C SER A 13 -13.01 -6.19 1.00
N ASP A 14 -12.16 -5.55 1.82
CA ASP A 14 -12.28 -4.14 2.18
C ASP A 14 -10.91 -3.46 2.41
N GLY A 15 -10.88 -2.13 2.29
CA GLY A 15 -9.70 -1.31 2.59
C GLY A 15 -9.12 -1.51 4.00
N LYS A 16 -9.96 -1.75 5.01
CA LYS A 16 -9.49 -2.04 6.38
C LYS A 16 -8.71 -3.36 6.45
N ALA A 17 -9.05 -4.35 5.64
CA ALA A 17 -8.34 -5.63 5.61
C ALA A 17 -6.91 -5.44 5.06
N VAL A 18 -6.75 -4.57 4.06
CA VAL A 18 -5.43 -4.16 3.55
C VAL A 18 -4.57 -3.57 4.66
N HIS A 19 -5.11 -2.62 5.42
CA HIS A 19 -4.38 -1.98 6.52
C HIS A 19 -3.97 -2.97 7.63
N ARG A 20 -4.85 -3.92 7.98
CA ARG A 20 -4.50 -4.98 8.95
C ARG A 20 -3.37 -5.86 8.46
N MET A 21 -3.36 -6.19 7.17
CA MET A 21 -2.29 -6.99 6.58
C MET A 21 -0.98 -6.21 6.51
N LEU A 22 -1.03 -4.93 6.11
CA LEU A 22 0.13 -4.04 6.13
C LEU A 22 0.73 -3.91 7.53
N LYS A 23 -0.10 -3.77 8.59
CA LYS A 23 0.37 -3.76 9.98
C LYS A 23 1.18 -5.00 10.32
N LYS A 24 0.74 -6.18 9.87
CA LYS A 24 1.46 -7.44 10.11
C LYS A 24 2.73 -7.56 9.27
N LEU A 25 2.67 -7.25 7.98
CA LEU A 25 3.79 -7.39 7.05
C LEU A 25 4.94 -6.42 7.36
N LEU A 26 4.60 -5.16 7.68
CA LEU A 26 5.58 -4.10 7.95
C LEU A 26 5.89 -3.97 9.45
N CYS A 27 5.33 -4.84 10.29
CA CYS A 27 5.43 -4.79 11.73
C CYS A 27 5.18 -3.36 12.25
N LEU A 28 4.05 -2.77 11.82
CA LEU A 28 3.69 -1.40 12.18
C LEU A 28 3.35 -1.32 13.68
N PRO A 29 3.69 -0.21 14.33
CA PRO A 29 3.49 -0.05 15.76
C PRO A 29 2.01 -0.05 16.14
N ASP A 30 1.72 -0.25 17.42
CA ASP A 30 0.34 -0.48 17.86
C ASP A 30 -0.57 0.74 17.64
N TYR A 31 0.02 1.94 17.63
CA TYR A 31 -0.64 3.22 17.31
C TYR A 31 -1.03 3.39 15.84
N TYR A 32 -0.77 2.40 14.98
CA TYR A 32 -1.19 2.44 13.58
C TYR A 32 -2.72 2.50 13.46
N GLY A 33 -3.24 3.70 13.15
CA GLY A 33 -4.68 3.99 13.08
C GLY A 33 -5.45 3.33 11.92
N GLY A 34 -4.79 2.52 11.09
CA GLY A 34 -5.43 1.81 9.98
C GLY A 34 -5.90 2.73 8.85
N ASN A 35 -5.15 3.80 8.57
CA ASN A 35 -5.38 4.72 7.47
C ASN A 35 -4.06 4.98 6.71
N ALA A 36 -4.16 5.50 5.49
CA ALA A 36 -3.01 5.84 4.65
C ALA A 36 -2.13 6.95 5.25
N ASP A 37 -2.72 7.95 5.93
CA ASP A 37 -1.95 9.00 6.62
C ASP A 37 -1.08 8.43 7.74
N ALA A 38 -1.63 7.54 8.56
CA ALA A 38 -0.86 6.84 9.60
C ALA A 38 0.23 5.93 9.00
N LEU A 39 0.01 5.41 7.79
CA LEU A 39 1.04 4.64 7.10
C LEU A 39 2.18 5.56 6.66
N ARG A 40 1.84 6.72 6.10
CA ARG A 40 2.83 7.72 5.67
C ARG A 40 3.72 8.15 6.82
N ASP A 41 3.11 8.49 7.95
CA ASP A 41 3.82 8.93 9.16
C ASP A 41 4.84 7.89 9.61
N VAL A 42 4.41 6.62 9.77
CA VAL A 42 5.32 5.54 10.19
C VAL A 42 6.42 5.26 9.16
N LEU A 43 6.11 5.31 7.87
CA LEU A 43 7.11 5.05 6.82
C LEU A 43 8.13 6.20 6.71
N ASP A 44 7.67 7.44 6.85
CA ASP A 44 8.50 8.64 6.86
C ASP A 44 9.43 8.65 8.08
N GLU A 45 8.89 8.40 9.27
CA GLU A 45 9.66 8.29 10.52
C GLU A 45 10.75 7.20 10.43
N ARG A 46 10.44 6.07 9.79
CA ARG A 46 11.39 4.97 9.62
C ARG A 46 12.41 5.22 8.51
N GLY A 47 12.16 6.16 7.59
CA GLY A 47 12.99 6.39 6.41
C GLY A 47 13.14 5.16 5.52
N GLU A 48 12.21 4.20 5.60
CA GLU A 48 12.28 2.94 4.85
C GLU A 48 11.73 3.11 3.43
N ARG A 49 12.55 2.71 2.45
CA ARG A 49 12.12 2.67 1.04
C ARG A 49 11.58 1.29 0.71
N ILE A 50 10.28 1.27 0.39
CA ILE A 50 9.54 0.06 0.05
C ILE A 50 9.14 0.14 -1.41
N ASP A 51 9.29 -0.97 -2.13
CA ASP A 51 8.72 -1.14 -3.47
C ASP A 51 7.38 -1.86 -3.33
N LEU A 52 6.32 -1.29 -3.90
CA LEU A 52 4.97 -1.85 -3.81
C LEU A 52 4.57 -2.42 -5.17
N ARG A 53 4.31 -3.72 -5.22
CA ARG A 53 3.84 -4.39 -6.43
C ARG A 53 2.38 -4.79 -6.27
N LEU A 54 1.50 -4.10 -6.99
CA LEU A 54 0.06 -4.30 -6.96
C LEU A 54 -0.37 -5.21 -8.11
N LEU A 55 -0.79 -6.43 -7.80
CA LEU A 55 -1.23 -7.41 -8.81
C LEU A 55 -2.64 -7.14 -9.32
N SER A 56 -3.52 -6.67 -8.45
CA SER A 56 -4.90 -6.31 -8.77
C SER A 56 -5.41 -5.34 -7.70
N LEU A 57 -6.36 -4.49 -8.07
CA LEU A 57 -6.96 -3.52 -7.16
C LEU A 57 -8.10 -4.11 -6.32
N GLY A 58 -8.71 -5.21 -6.78
CA GLY A 58 -9.86 -5.83 -6.10
C GLY A 58 -11.13 -4.98 -6.21
N GLY A 59 -11.97 -5.03 -5.17
CA GLY A 59 -13.19 -4.24 -5.07
C GLY A 59 -12.93 -2.73 -4.95
N GLU A 60 -13.97 -1.91 -5.13
CA GLU A 60 -13.85 -0.44 -5.18
C GLU A 60 -13.19 0.16 -3.92
N ASP A 61 -13.59 -0.27 -2.73
CA ASP A 61 -13.03 0.21 -1.45
C ASP A 61 -11.57 -0.18 -1.27
N THR A 62 -11.22 -1.41 -1.63
CA THR A 62 -9.84 -1.90 -1.64
C THR A 62 -9.01 -1.08 -2.62
N ALA A 63 -9.54 -0.83 -3.83
CA ALA A 63 -8.86 -0.06 -4.86
C ALA A 63 -8.56 1.37 -4.41
N LYS A 64 -9.52 2.06 -3.80
CA LYS A 64 -9.33 3.41 -3.22
C LYS A 64 -8.21 3.40 -2.17
N THR A 65 -8.16 2.37 -1.33
CA THR A 65 -7.16 2.22 -0.28
C THR A 65 -5.76 1.96 -0.86
N LEU A 66 -5.64 0.99 -1.78
CA LEU A 66 -4.37 0.66 -2.43
C LEU A 66 -3.80 1.85 -3.21
N ARG A 67 -4.66 2.65 -3.87
CA ARG A 67 -4.23 3.90 -4.54
C ARG A 67 -3.65 4.92 -3.56
N LYS A 68 -4.25 5.09 -2.39
CA LYS A 68 -3.69 5.97 -1.34
C LYS A 68 -2.36 5.44 -0.83
N VAL A 69 -2.27 4.15 -0.53
CA VAL A 69 -1.03 3.49 -0.07
C VAL A 69 0.08 3.62 -1.10
N ALA A 70 -0.21 3.34 -2.38
CA ALA A 70 0.73 3.52 -3.48
C ALA A 70 1.24 4.97 -3.56
N ARG A 71 0.35 5.95 -3.44
CA ARG A 71 0.74 7.36 -3.47
C ARG A 71 1.68 7.72 -2.33
N VAL A 72 1.44 7.20 -1.12
CA VAL A 72 2.32 7.37 0.03
C VAL A 72 3.71 6.79 -0.25
N VAL A 73 3.77 5.58 -0.80
CA VAL A 73 5.04 4.92 -1.14
C VAL A 73 5.82 5.76 -2.18
N GLN A 74 5.16 6.28 -3.20
CA GLN A 74 5.78 7.15 -4.21
C GLN A 74 6.28 8.47 -3.63
N ASP A 75 5.50 9.09 -2.73
CA ASP A 75 5.86 10.36 -2.06
C ASP A 75 7.16 10.23 -1.26
N LEU A 76 7.39 9.07 -0.65
CA LEU A 76 8.59 8.75 0.12
C LEU A 76 9.76 8.24 -0.76
N GLY A 77 9.60 8.26 -2.09
CA GLY A 77 10.62 7.81 -3.04
C GLY A 77 10.72 6.29 -3.22
N GLY A 78 9.67 5.57 -2.81
CA GLY A 78 9.47 4.16 -3.16
C GLY A 78 8.91 4.00 -4.56
N THR A 79 9.09 2.82 -5.14
CA THR A 79 8.59 2.50 -6.48
C THR A 79 7.27 1.74 -6.35
N VAL A 80 6.31 2.02 -7.24
CA VAL A 80 5.05 1.28 -7.30
C VAL A 80 4.85 0.70 -8.69
N ILE A 81 4.70 -0.62 -8.74
CA ILE A 81 4.49 -1.39 -9.96
C ILE A 81 3.05 -1.90 -9.97
N TRP A 82 2.27 -1.45 -10.95
CA TRP A 82 0.91 -1.90 -11.18
C TRP A 82 0.94 -3.01 -12.23
N ALA A 83 0.59 -4.23 -11.85
CA ALA A 83 0.53 -5.35 -12.80
C ALA A 83 -0.75 -5.33 -13.64
N ASP A 84 -1.79 -4.64 -13.17
CA ASP A 84 -2.99 -4.37 -13.97
C ASP A 84 -2.69 -3.20 -14.91
N GLU A 85 -2.00 -3.52 -16.00
CA GLU A 85 -1.52 -2.58 -17.00
C GLU A 85 -2.63 -2.15 -17.98
N LYS A 86 -3.82 -1.85 -17.47
CA LYS A 86 -4.74 -0.97 -18.19
C LYS A 86 -4.47 0.47 -17.79
N GLN A 87 -3.35 0.99 -18.29
CA GLN A 87 -3.22 2.42 -18.53
C GLN A 87 -4.21 2.81 -19.64
N GLU A 88 -5.50 2.92 -19.31
CA GLU A 88 -6.44 3.69 -20.11
C GLU A 88 -6.19 5.16 -19.81
N ARG A 89 -5.05 5.65 -20.33
CA ARG A 89 -4.72 7.07 -20.37
C ARG A 89 -5.45 7.65 -21.58
N ASN A 90 -6.69 8.08 -21.36
CA ASN A 90 -7.41 8.99 -22.26
C ASN A 90 -6.73 10.37 -22.33
#